data_AF-A0A957TZT6-F1
#
_entry.id   AF-A0A957TZT6-F1
#
_cell.length_a   1.000
_cell.length_b   1.000
_cell.length_c   1.000
_cell.angle_alpha   90.00
_cell.angle_beta   90.00
_cell.angle_gamma   90.00
#
_symmetry.space_group_name_H-M   'P 1'
#
loop_
_entity.id
_entity.type
_entity.pdbx_description
1 polymer ?
#
loop_
_entity_poly.entity_id
_entity_poly.type
_entity_poly.pdbx_seq_one_letter_code
_entity_poly.pdbx_strand_id
1 'polypeptide(L)'
;WDVIFLLAGVLPLGLALEQTGGAALLAAGAVSVVGALPPLFMLYLFYALAMVLTELISNNATIVVLLPVALASAATVGMSPYPLVLAVMFAASTSFMTPVGYQTNTMIYGPGGYRFLDFLRVGGPLNLLLWLVTPLYITWLWGLS
;
A
#
# COMPACT_ATOMS: atom_id res chain seq x y z
N TRP A 1 -27.34 7.84 -0.65
CA TRP A 1 -27.43 6.87 -1.75
C TRP A 1 -26.12 6.74 -2.50
N ASP A 2 -25.47 7.85 -2.89
CA ASP A 2 -24.15 7.83 -3.58
C ASP A 2 -23.07 7.03 -2.85
N VAL A 3 -23.02 7.17 -1.52
CA VAL A 3 -22.11 6.42 -0.63
C VAL A 3 -22.32 4.89 -0.73
N ILE A 4 -23.58 4.45 -0.81
CA ILE A 4 -23.93 3.03 -0.86
C ILE A 4 -23.52 2.43 -2.20
N PHE A 5 -23.77 3.15 -3.31
CA PHE A 5 -23.32 2.72 -4.64
C PHE A 5 -21.80 2.68 -4.77
N LEU A 6 -21.10 3.65 -4.17
CA LEU A 6 -19.64 3.68 -4.17
C LEU A 6 -19.06 2.50 -3.37
N LEU A 7 -19.58 2.21 -2.18
CA LEU A 7 -19.18 1.03 -1.40
C LEU A 7 -19.49 -0.28 -2.13
N ALA A 8 -20.68 -0.38 -2.73
CA ALA A 8 -21.11 -1.55 -3.48
C ALA A 8 -20.26 -1.81 -4.73
N GLY A 9 -19.63 -0.78 -5.31
CA GLY A 9 -18.71 -0.94 -6.43
C GLY A 9 -17.27 -1.27 -6.01
N VAL A 10 -16.75 -0.59 -4.98
CA VAL A 10 -15.33 -0.71 -4.60
C VAL A 10 -15.04 -2.01 -3.84
N LEU A 11 -15.96 -2.50 -3.00
CA LEU A 11 -15.76 -3.76 -2.25
C LEU A 11 -15.61 -4.99 -3.17
N PRO A 12 -16.50 -5.24 -4.15
CA PRO A 12 -16.32 -6.35 -5.08
C PRO A 12 -15.10 -6.18 -5.99
N LEU A 13 -14.73 -4.95 -6.34
CA LEU A 13 -13.54 -4.67 -7.15
C LEU A 13 -12.26 -5.09 -6.41
N GLY A 14 -12.13 -4.73 -5.13
CA GLY A 14 -11.01 -5.15 -4.30
C GLY A 14 -10.90 -6.66 -4.20
N LEU A 15 -12.02 -7.34 -3.92
CA LEU A 15 -12.09 -8.80 -3.87
C LEU A 15 -11.74 -9.46 -5.21
N ALA A 16 -12.23 -8.91 -6.32
CA ALA A 16 -11.91 -9.41 -7.65
C ALA A 16 -10.42 -9.22 -7.98
N LEU A 17 -9.82 -8.08 -7.63
CA LEU A 17 -8.41 -7.80 -7.85
C LEU A 17 -7.50 -8.78 -7.08
N GLU A 18 -7.91 -9.15 -5.87
CA GLU A 18 -7.24 -10.18 -5.05
C GLU A 18 -7.42 -11.58 -5.67
N GLN A 19 -8.66 -12.00 -5.97
CA GLN A 19 -8.97 -13.35 -6.44
C GLN A 19 -8.46 -13.65 -7.86
N THR A 20 -8.40 -12.65 -8.73
CA THR A 20 -7.89 -12.81 -10.10
C THR A 20 -6.37 -12.79 -10.19
N GLY A 21 -5.68 -12.48 -9.09
CA GLY A 21 -4.23 -12.26 -9.09
C GLY A 21 -3.79 -10.95 -9.74
N GLY A 22 -4.73 -10.04 -10.06
CA GLY A 22 -4.42 -8.74 -10.63
C GLY A 22 -3.50 -7.90 -9.74
N ALA A 23 -3.69 -7.96 -8.42
CA ALA A 23 -2.78 -7.33 -7.46
C ALA A 23 -1.33 -7.83 -7.60
N ALA A 24 -1.15 -9.15 -7.77
CA ALA A 24 0.17 -9.75 -7.96
C ALA A 24 0.78 -9.36 -9.32
N LEU A 25 -0.03 -9.24 -10.37
CA LEU A 25 0.42 -8.80 -11.69
C LEU A 25 0.88 -7.34 -11.69
N LEU A 26 0.17 -6.45 -10.98
CA LEU A 26 0.58 -5.06 -10.77
C LEU A 26 1.90 -4.96 -10.00
N ALA A 27 2.03 -5.74 -8.93
CA ALA A 27 3.25 -5.80 -8.14
C ALA A 27 4.45 -6.30 -8.98
N ALA A 28 4.27 -7.37 -9.74
CA ALA A 28 5.30 -7.91 -10.62
C ALA A 28 5.67 -6.93 -11.75
N GLY A 29 4.68 -6.25 -12.34
CA GLY A 29 4.90 -5.21 -13.34
C GLY A 29 5.72 -4.04 -12.80
N ALA A 30 5.43 -3.57 -11.59
CA ALA A 30 6.21 -2.52 -10.96
C ALA A 30 7.66 -2.95 -10.66
N VAL A 31 7.89 -4.23 -10.36
CA VAL A 31 9.23 -4.79 -10.15
C VAL A 31 10.04 -4.97 -11.43
N SER A 32 9.42 -5.07 -12.59
CA SER A 32 10.15 -5.12 -13.87
C SER A 32 11.08 -3.92 -14.11
N VAL A 33 10.86 -2.81 -13.37
CA VAL A 33 11.64 -1.56 -13.45
C VAL A 33 12.72 -1.47 -12.36
N VAL A 34 12.75 -2.40 -11.39
CA VAL A 34 13.57 -2.32 -10.17
C VAL A 34 15.06 -2.54 -10.41
N GLY A 35 15.47 -3.33 -11.41
CA GLY A 35 16.87 -3.71 -11.63
C GLY A 35 17.84 -2.55 -11.87
N ALA A 36 17.35 -1.34 -12.14
CA ALA A 36 18.15 -0.14 -12.36
C ALA A 36 18.01 0.93 -11.24
N LEU A 37 17.18 0.68 -10.21
CA LEU A 37 16.89 1.67 -9.18
C LEU A 37 17.84 1.55 -7.99
N PRO A 38 18.34 2.68 -7.44
CA PRO A 38 19.03 2.67 -6.16
C PRO A 38 18.12 2.14 -5.02
N PRO A 39 18.66 1.51 -3.97
CA PRO A 39 17.89 0.90 -2.89
C PRO A 39 16.87 1.83 -2.22
N LEU A 40 17.20 3.13 -2.11
CA LEU A 40 16.29 4.17 -1.63
C LEU A 40 15.01 4.25 -2.48
N PHE A 41 15.13 4.29 -3.80
CA PHE A 41 13.97 4.40 -4.69
C PHE A 41 13.13 3.12 -4.69
N MET A 42 13.75 1.96 -4.45
CA MET A 42 13.02 0.71 -4.25
C MET A 42 12.13 0.79 -3.01
N LEU A 43 12.63 1.33 -1.89
CA LEU A 43 11.82 1.53 -0.68
C LEU A 43 10.60 2.42 -0.96
N TYR A 44 10.81 3.55 -1.64
CA TYR A 44 9.72 4.45 -2.01
C TYR A 44 8.70 3.81 -2.94
N LEU A 45 9.16 3.03 -3.92
CA LEU A 45 8.29 2.33 -4.86
C LEU A 45 7.44 1.28 -4.15
N PHE A 46 8.06 0.42 -3.33
CA PHE A 46 7.36 -0.62 -2.59
C PHE A 46 6.39 -0.04 -1.56
N TYR A 47 6.79 1.04 -0.88
CA TYR A 47 5.89 1.75 0.01
C TYR A 47 4.69 2.32 -0.74
N ALA A 48 4.91 3.01 -1.87
CA ALA A 48 3.82 3.58 -2.67
C ALA A 48 2.86 2.50 -3.17
N LEU A 49 3.39 1.37 -3.67
CA LEU A 49 2.59 0.24 -4.12
C LEU A 49 1.73 -0.32 -2.99
N ALA A 50 2.31 -0.57 -1.82
CA ALA A 50 1.60 -1.06 -0.65
C ALA A 50 0.55 -0.06 -0.15
N MET A 51 0.89 1.22 -0.12
CA MET A 51 -0.02 2.31 0.26
C MET A 51 -1.21 2.41 -0.68
N VAL A 52 -1.04 2.18 -1.99
CA VAL A 52 -2.15 2.20 -2.96
C VAL A 52 -2.97 0.91 -2.90
N LEU A 53 -2.31 -0.24 -2.83
CA LEU A 53 -2.97 -1.55 -2.77
C LEU A 53 -3.83 -1.69 -1.50
N THR A 54 -3.32 -1.25 -0.35
CA THR A 54 -4.03 -1.35 0.93
C THR A 54 -5.29 -0.47 1.04
N GLU A 55 -5.48 0.44 0.09
CA GLU A 55 -6.71 1.25 -0.02
C GLU A 55 -7.77 0.54 -0.89
N LEU A 56 -7.36 -0.45 -1.68
CA LEU A 56 -8.23 -1.23 -2.57
C LEU A 56 -8.60 -2.59 -1.98
N ILE A 57 -7.67 -3.21 -1.26
CA ILE A 57 -7.81 -4.54 -0.63
C ILE A 57 -7.41 -4.46 0.85
N SER A 58 -7.54 -5.56 1.59
CA SER A 58 -7.17 -5.58 3.01
C SER A 58 -5.65 -5.45 3.24
N ASN A 59 -5.25 -4.90 4.39
CA ASN A 59 -3.84 -4.81 4.80
C ASN A 59 -3.13 -6.17 4.71
N ASN A 60 -3.80 -7.23 5.19
CA ASN A 60 -3.25 -8.58 5.19
C ASN A 60 -3.07 -9.12 3.77
N ALA A 61 -4.07 -8.91 2.89
CA ALA A 61 -3.97 -9.31 1.48
C ALA A 61 -2.83 -8.55 0.77
N THR A 62 -2.68 -7.25 1.04
CA THR A 62 -1.59 -6.43 0.51
C THR A 62 -0.22 -6.99 0.89
N ILE A 63 -0.03 -7.37 2.16
CA ILE A 63 1.21 -7.99 2.63
C ILE A 63 1.44 -9.33 1.91
N VAL A 64 0.44 -10.21 1.86
CA VAL A 64 0.57 -11.53 1.21
C VAL A 64 0.97 -11.40 -0.27
N VAL A 65 0.46 -10.38 -0.96
CA VAL A 65 0.78 -10.12 -2.37
C VAL A 65 2.18 -9.51 -2.54
N LEU A 66 2.54 -8.50 -1.74
CA LEU A 66 3.75 -7.70 -1.94
C LEU A 66 5.00 -8.27 -1.28
N LEU A 67 4.86 -9.00 -0.17
CA LEU A 67 5.98 -9.56 0.56
C LEU A 67 6.87 -10.50 -0.29
N PRO A 68 6.34 -11.50 -1.03
CA PRO A 68 7.19 -12.36 -1.87
C PRO A 68 7.90 -11.56 -2.97
N VAL A 69 7.25 -10.54 -3.50
CA VAL A 69 7.79 -9.64 -4.54
C VAL A 69 8.91 -8.77 -3.97
N ALA A 70 8.76 -8.26 -2.75
CA ALA A 70 9.77 -7.50 -2.03
C ALA A 70 11.01 -8.34 -1.69
N LEU A 71 10.80 -9.58 -1.23
CA LEU A 71 11.89 -10.52 -0.93
C LEU A 71 12.69 -10.89 -2.17
N ALA A 72 12.00 -11.20 -3.28
CA ALA A 72 12.65 -11.48 -4.56
C ALA A 72 13.45 -10.26 -5.05
N SER A 73 12.86 -9.06 -4.96
CA SER A 73 13.53 -7.81 -5.37
C SER A 73 14.78 -7.54 -4.54
N ALA A 74 14.71 -7.72 -3.22
CA ALA A 74 15.88 -7.56 -2.34
C ALA A 74 17.03 -8.50 -2.75
N ALA A 75 16.70 -9.76 -3.04
CA ALA A 75 17.68 -10.76 -3.49
C ALA A 75 18.32 -10.39 -4.83
N THR A 76 17.55 -9.84 -5.79
CA THR A 76 18.09 -9.45 -7.11
C THR A 76 19.14 -8.35 -7.04
N VAL A 77 19.00 -7.41 -6.09
CA VAL A 77 19.96 -6.30 -5.92
C VAL A 77 20.98 -6.55 -4.82
N GLY A 78 20.96 -7.74 -4.20
CA GLY A 78 21.89 -8.12 -3.13
C GLY A 78 21.73 -7.32 -1.84
N MET A 79 20.57 -6.68 -1.61
CA MET A 79 20.29 -5.95 -0.38
C MET A 79 19.64 -6.84 0.68
N SER A 80 19.75 -6.42 1.95
CA SER A 80 18.98 -7.06 3.02
C SER A 80 17.47 -7.00 2.72
N PRO A 81 16.70 -8.07 2.96
CA PRO A 81 15.26 -8.07 2.73
C PRO A 81 14.47 -7.25 3.77
N TYR A 82 15.02 -7.08 4.98
CA TYR A 82 14.33 -6.43 6.10
C TYR A 82 13.81 -5.01 5.80
N PRO A 83 14.59 -4.09 5.19
CA PRO A 83 14.13 -2.76 4.81
C PRO A 83 12.86 -2.77 3.95
N LEU A 84 12.84 -3.61 2.91
CA LEU A 84 11.72 -3.70 1.98
C LEU A 84 10.49 -4.33 2.64
N VAL A 85 10.69 -5.37 3.45
CA VAL A 85 9.62 -5.98 4.24
C VAL A 85 8.98 -4.95 5.19
N LEU A 86 9.80 -4.18 5.91
CA LEU A 86 9.30 -3.14 6.81
C LEU A 86 8.56 -2.05 6.05
N ALA A 87 9.09 -1.59 4.91
CA ALA A 87 8.41 -0.61 4.07
C ALA A 87 7.01 -1.09 3.67
N VAL A 88 6.88 -2.34 3.22
CA VAL A 88 5.58 -2.94 2.87
C VAL A 88 4.66 -3.05 4.09
N MET A 89 5.16 -3.52 5.24
CA MET A 89 4.35 -3.69 6.46
C MET A 89 3.82 -2.36 7.01
N PHE A 90 4.67 -1.33 7.04
CA PHE A 90 4.25 0.00 7.46
C PHE A 90 3.24 0.60 6.49
N ALA A 91 3.54 0.58 5.19
CA ALA A 91 2.63 1.10 4.16
C ALA A 91 1.27 0.39 4.12
N ALA A 92 1.25 -0.94 4.29
CA ALA A 92 0.00 -1.69 4.37
C ALA A 92 -0.86 -1.26 5.57
N SER A 93 -0.25 -0.71 6.63
CA SER A 93 -0.96 -0.25 7.82
C SER A 93 -1.52 1.18 7.69
N THR A 94 -1.17 1.91 6.63
CA THR A 94 -1.59 3.31 6.42
C THR A 94 -2.79 3.39 5.47
N SER A 95 -3.88 2.73 5.82
CA SER A 95 -5.12 2.75 5.04
C SER A 95 -6.04 3.87 5.53
N PHE A 96 -5.69 5.10 5.17
CA PHE A 96 -6.34 6.33 5.66
C PHE A 96 -7.07 7.11 4.56
N MET A 97 -6.75 6.87 3.29
CA MET A 97 -7.30 7.62 2.15
C MET A 97 -8.69 7.14 1.74
N THR A 98 -9.07 5.92 2.11
CA THR A 98 -10.36 5.34 1.74
C THR A 98 -11.10 4.76 2.94
N PRO A 99 -12.44 4.74 2.88
CA PRO A 99 -13.26 4.06 3.87
C PRO A 99 -13.24 2.53 3.70
N VAL A 100 -12.64 2.00 2.64
CA VAL A 100 -12.72 0.57 2.27
C VAL A 100 -11.51 -0.21 2.77
N GLY A 101 -10.33 0.39 2.71
CA GLY A 101 -9.10 -0.33 3.01
C GLY A 101 -8.96 -0.76 4.49
N TYR A 102 -9.81 -0.28 5.40
CA TYR A 102 -9.87 -0.80 6.76
C TYR A 102 -11.28 -0.88 7.35
N GLN A 103 -11.57 -1.99 8.04
CA GLN A 103 -12.90 -2.31 8.57
C GLN A 103 -13.47 -1.22 9.48
N THR A 104 -12.63 -0.57 10.31
CA THR A 104 -13.11 0.50 11.21
C THR A 104 -13.50 1.75 10.46
N ASN A 105 -12.79 2.11 9.38
CA ASN A 105 -13.14 3.24 8.54
C ASN A 105 -14.50 3.00 7.86
N THR A 106 -14.75 1.75 7.42
CA THR A 106 -16.04 1.36 6.84
C THR A 106 -17.19 1.45 7.85
N MET A 107 -16.96 1.03 9.10
CA MET A 107 -17.97 1.06 10.17
C MET A 107 -18.44 2.47 10.53
N ILE A 108 -17.55 3.47 10.50
CA ILE A 108 -17.90 4.86 10.83
C ILE A 108 -18.41 5.65 9.61
N TYR A 109 -18.16 5.16 8.39
CA TYR A 109 -18.47 5.89 7.17
C TYR A 109 -19.98 6.13 6.98
N GLY A 110 -20.81 5.12 7.29
CA GLY A 110 -22.27 5.25 7.24
C GLY A 110 -22.85 6.08 8.40
N PRO A 111 -22.77 5.61 9.66
CA PRO A 111 -23.38 6.28 10.81
C PRO A 111 -22.69 7.60 11.20
N GLY A 112 -21.43 7.81 10.81
CA GLY A 112 -20.69 9.05 11.08
C GLY A 112 -20.95 10.18 10.08
N GLY A 113 -21.70 9.93 9.00
CA GLY A 113 -22.04 10.96 8.01
C GLY A 113 -20.86 11.47 7.17
N TYR A 114 -19.73 10.76 7.18
CA TYR A 114 -18.55 11.12 6.39
C TYR A 114 -18.76 10.87 4.90
N ARG A 115 -18.12 11.69 4.06
CA ARG A 115 -18.04 11.50 2.60
C ARG A 115 -16.72 10.86 2.21
N PHE A 116 -16.69 10.15 1.08
CA PHE A 116 -15.46 9.51 0.58
C PHE A 116 -14.28 10.50 0.49
N LEU A 117 -14.56 11.71 0.00
CA LEU A 117 -13.56 12.77 -0.13
C LEU A 117 -13.03 13.28 1.23
N ASP A 118 -13.74 13.06 2.34
CA ASP A 118 -13.26 13.47 3.66
C ASP A 118 -12.08 12.61 4.11
N PHE A 119 -12.13 11.30 3.81
CA PHE A 119 -11.01 10.37 4.02
C PHE A 119 -9.82 10.75 3.13
N LEU A 120 -10.05 11.01 1.85
CA LEU A 120 -8.96 11.39 0.94
C LEU A 120 -8.31 12.73 1.34
N ARG A 121 -9.10 13.69 1.83
CA ARG A 121 -8.63 15.02 2.22
C ARG A 121 -7.76 15.02 3.48
N VAL A 122 -8.03 14.12 4.43
CA VAL A 122 -7.25 14.02 5.68
C VAL A 122 -6.18 12.93 5.57
N GLY A 123 -6.56 11.76 5.06
CA GLY A 123 -5.69 10.61 4.87
C GLY A 123 -4.65 10.79 3.78
N GLY A 124 -4.97 11.50 2.69
CA GLY A 124 -4.03 11.74 1.59
C GLY A 124 -2.76 12.47 2.03
N PRO A 125 -2.87 13.65 2.68
CA PRO A 125 -1.71 14.35 3.23
C PRO A 125 -0.93 13.51 4.27
N LEU A 126 -1.64 12.76 5.11
CA LEU A 126 -1.01 11.90 6.11
C LEU A 126 -0.24 10.74 5.47
N ASN A 127 -0.83 10.06 4.50
CA ASN A 127 -0.19 8.99 3.73
C ASN A 127 1.01 9.51 2.95
N LEU A 128 0.92 10.70 2.35
CA LEU A 128 2.06 11.32 1.67
C LEU A 128 3.21 11.63 2.64
N LEU A 129 2.90 12.13 3.83
CA LEU A 129 3.89 12.38 4.87
C LEU A 129 4.57 11.07 5.30
N LEU A 130 3.81 10.01 5.54
CA LEU A 130 4.34 8.71 5.93
C LEU A 130 5.15 8.05 4.80
N TRP A 131 4.71 8.19 3.55
CA TRP A 131 5.45 7.78 2.37
C TRP A 131 6.80 8.51 2.25
N LEU A 132 6.89 9.77 2.68
CA LEU A 132 8.17 10.48 2.72
C LEU A 132 9.04 10.04 3.90
N VAL A 133 8.49 10.03 5.11
CA VAL A 133 9.28 9.89 6.35
C VAL A 133 9.68 8.44 6.61
N THR A 134 8.81 7.46 6.34
CA THR A 134 9.10 6.06 6.68
C THR A 134 10.25 5.46 5.85
N PRO A 135 10.27 5.56 4.51
CA PRO A 135 11.41 5.11 3.70
C PRO A 135 12.72 5.82 4.05
N LEU A 136 12.68 7.14 4.34
CA LEU A 136 13.85 7.89 4.81
C LEU A 136 14.39 7.32 6.12
N TYR A 137 13.51 7.08 7.08
CA TYR A 137 13.88 6.54 8.38
C TYR A 137 14.46 5.12 8.25
N ILE A 138 13.86 4.27 7.41
CA ILE A 138 14.38 2.92 7.12
C ILE A 138 15.77 3.01 6.47
N THR A 139 15.96 3.95 5.54
CA THR A 139 17.25 4.17 4.87
C THR A 139 18.32 4.59 5.86
N TRP A 140 17.99 5.51 6.78
CA TRP A 140 18.90 5.95 7.83
C TRP A 140 19.26 4.81 8.80
N LEU A 141 18.29 3.97 9.17
CA LEU A 141 18.52 2.86 10.11
C LEU A 141 19.38 1.74 9.52
N TRP A 142 19.29 1.49 8.20
CA TRP A 142 20.09 0.47 7.50
C TRP A 142 21.30 1.03 6.73
N GLY A 143 21.53 2.34 6.74
CA GLY A 143 22.62 2.97 6.01
C GLY A 143 22.57 2.76 4.49
N LEU A 144 21.36 2.78 3.90
CA LEU A 144 21.13 2.46 2.48
C LEU A 144 21.44 3.62 1.50
N SER A 145 22.37 4.50 1.86
CA SER A 145 22.79 5.66 1.04
C SER A 145 23.72 5.29 -0.11
#